data_AF-A0A944DD96-F1
#
_entry.id   AF-A0A944DD96-F1
#
_cell.length_a   1.000
_cell.length_b   1.000
_cell.length_c   1.000
_cell.angle_alpha   90.00
_cell.angle_beta   90.00
_cell.angle_gamma   90.00
#
_symmetry.space_group_name_H-M   'P 1'
#
loop_
_entity.id
_entity.type
_entity.pdbx_description
1 polymer ?
#
loop_
_entity_poly.entity_id
_entity_poly.type
_entity_poly.pdbx_seq_one_letter_code
_entity_poly.pdbx_strand_id
1 'polypeptide(L)' 'GAPAGLQSLTVGGTVVSEAELGNLGTTPVSIDTGEGTLVLTGFNPATGLVSYTYDPNVQSSNAPVLDAIAVVVT' A
#
# COMPACT_ATOMS: atom_id res chain seq x y z
N GLY A 1 -3.78 27.04 -0.47
CA GLY A 1 -4.88 26.07 -0.58
C GLY A 1 -4.26 24.69 -0.55
N ALA A 2 -4.77 23.78 0.26
CA ALA A 2 -4.30 22.40 0.25
C ALA A 2 -4.59 21.80 -1.14
N PRO A 3 -3.63 21.14 -1.82
CA PRO A 3 -3.92 20.46 -3.07
C PRO A 3 -4.95 19.38 -2.79
N ALA A 4 -5.89 19.20 -3.74
CA ALA A 4 -7.03 18.30 -3.63
C ALA A 4 -6.65 16.96 -2.97
N GLY A 5 -7.32 16.68 -1.85
CA GLY A 5 -7.11 15.49 -1.03
C GLY A 5 -7.29 14.23 -1.86
N LEU A 6 -6.36 13.30 -1.69
CA LEU A 6 -6.46 11.96 -2.27
C LEU A 6 -7.76 11.33 -1.76
N GLN A 7 -8.73 11.03 -2.65
CA GLN A 7 -10.00 10.46 -2.23
C GLN A 7 -9.83 8.98 -1.88
N SER A 8 -8.97 8.28 -2.60
CA SER A 8 -8.60 6.90 -2.30
C SER A 8 -7.32 6.46 -3.00
N LEU A 9 -6.68 5.43 -2.45
CA LEU A 9 -5.52 4.76 -3.01
C LEU A 9 -5.88 3.30 -3.25
N THR A 10 -5.73 2.81 -4.47
CA THR A 10 -5.87 1.38 -4.77
C THR A 10 -4.48 0.75 -4.88
N VAL A 11 -4.20 -0.28 -4.08
CA VAL A 11 -2.93 -1.00 -4.06
C VAL A 11 -3.21 -2.49 -4.22
N GLY A 12 -2.67 -3.11 -5.27
CA GLY A 12 -2.85 -4.56 -5.51
C GLY A 12 -4.32 -4.97 -5.70
N GLY A 13 -5.20 -4.03 -6.08
CA GLY A 13 -6.65 -4.25 -6.17
C GLY A 13 -7.43 -3.96 -4.89
N THR A 14 -6.74 -3.71 -3.77
CA THR A 14 -7.37 -3.28 -2.51
C THR A 14 -7.55 -1.76 -2.51
N VAL A 15 -8.80 -1.32 -2.34
CA VAL A 15 -9.12 0.11 -2.20
C VAL A 15 -8.91 0.52 -0.75
N VAL A 16 -8.09 1.55 -0.54
CA VAL A 16 -7.83 2.19 0.74
C VAL A 16 -8.42 3.58 0.68
N SER A 17 -9.42 3.84 1.52
CA SER A 17 -10.11 5.13 1.59
C SER A 17 -9.23 6.22 2.21
N GLU A 18 -9.56 7.49 1.97
CA GLU A 18 -8.91 8.62 2.63
C GLU A 18 -8.91 8.50 4.17
N ALA A 19 -9.99 7.98 4.75
CA ALA A 19 -10.10 7.77 6.19
C ALA A 19 -9.13 6.69 6.69
N GLU A 20 -8.94 5.61 5.93
CA GLU A 20 -7.96 4.56 6.26
C GLU A 20 -6.53 5.08 6.08
N LEU A 21 -6.26 5.79 4.98
CA LEU A 21 -4.98 6.46 4.72
C LEU A 21 -4.58 7.37 5.89
N GLY A 22 -5.51 8.18 6.39
CA GLY A 22 -5.29 9.06 7.54
C GLY A 22 -5.03 8.32 8.86
N ASN A 23 -5.45 7.05 8.96
CA ASN A 23 -5.29 6.22 10.16
C ASN A 23 -4.15 5.20 10.07
N LEU A 24 -3.43 5.09 8.94
CA LEU A 24 -2.39 4.07 8.74
C LEU A 24 -1.31 4.04 9.84
N GLY A 25 -1.02 5.19 10.47
CA GLY A 25 -0.05 5.29 11.56
C GLY A 25 -0.48 4.61 12.86
N THR A 26 -1.77 4.32 13.04
CA THR A 26 -2.34 3.61 14.20
C THR A 26 -3.06 2.31 13.82
N THR A 27 -3.59 2.26 12.60
CA THR A 27 -4.31 1.13 12.02
C THR A 27 -3.71 0.80 10.66
N PRO A 28 -2.63 -0.01 10.63
CA PRO A 28 -2.02 -0.44 9.37
C PRO A 28 -2.98 -1.25 8.51
N VAL A 29 -2.85 -1.12 7.18
CA VAL A 29 -3.66 -1.89 6.21
C VAL A 29 -2.78 -2.95 5.57
N SER A 30 -3.14 -4.22 5.74
CA SER A 30 -2.45 -5.35 5.14
C SER A 30 -3.11 -5.77 3.83
N ILE A 31 -2.29 -6.00 2.81
CA ILE A 31 -2.69 -6.37 1.46
C ILE A 31 -1.89 -7.63 1.09
N ASP A 32 -2.60 -8.70 0.77
CA ASP A 32 -2.02 -9.90 0.20
C ASP A 32 -1.79 -9.66 -1.30
N THR A 33 -0.53 -9.77 -1.74
CA THR A 33 -0.13 -9.60 -3.15
C THR A 33 -0.11 -10.93 -3.90
N GLY A 34 -0.34 -12.05 -3.21
CA GLY A 34 -0.14 -13.41 -3.70
C GLY A 34 1.30 -13.90 -3.52
N GLU A 35 2.28 -13.01 -3.68
CA GLU A 35 3.71 -13.30 -3.52
C GLU A 35 4.26 -12.90 -2.15
N GLY A 36 3.49 -12.13 -1.37
CA GLY A 36 3.82 -11.70 -0.03
C GLY A 36 2.71 -10.85 0.58
N THR A 37 3.00 -10.26 1.73
CA THR A 37 2.11 -9.32 2.42
C THR A 37 2.71 -7.94 2.41
N LEU A 38 2.02 -7.00 1.77
CA LEU A 38 2.33 -5.57 1.82
C LEU A 38 1.49 -4.90 2.90
N VAL A 39 2.13 -4.25 3.87
CA VAL A 39 1.45 -3.54 4.97
C VAL A 39 1.70 -2.06 4.82
N LEU A 40 0.64 -1.28 4.60
CA LEU A 40 0.68 0.17 4.62
C LEU A 40 0.72 0.65 6.07
N THR A 41 1.70 1.49 6.41
CA THR A 41 1.99 1.93 7.79
C THR A 41 1.90 3.44 7.97
N GLY A 42 1.80 4.20 6.88
CA GLY A 42 1.63 5.65 6.98
C GLY A 42 1.30 6.29 5.64
N PHE A 43 0.73 7.47 5.71
CA PHE A 43 0.46 8.32 4.57
C PHE A 43 0.68 9.79 4.93
N ASN A 44 1.41 10.51 4.07
CA ASN A 44 1.62 11.94 4.20
C ASN A 44 0.78 12.68 3.14
N PRO A 45 -0.35 13.31 3.52
CA PRO A 45 -1.22 14.00 2.57
C PRO A 45 -0.58 15.26 1.96
N ALA A 46 0.43 15.85 2.59
CA ALA A 46 1.10 17.03 2.06
C ALA A 46 2.05 16.70 0.90
N THR A 47 2.61 15.49 0.88
CA THR A 47 3.56 15.04 -0.15
C THR A 47 3.03 13.90 -1.03
N GLY A 48 1.93 13.27 -0.64
CA GLY A 48 1.41 12.05 -1.28
C GLY A 48 2.23 10.79 -0.98
N LEU A 49 3.14 10.82 0.00
CA LEU A 49 4.03 9.70 0.30
C LEU A 49 3.30 8.63 1.12
N VAL A 50 3.38 7.37 0.69
CA VAL A 50 2.84 6.21 1.39
C VAL A 50 4.00 5.37 1.92
N SER A 51 4.01 5.12 3.22
CA SER A 51 4.97 4.24 3.88
C SER A 51 4.42 2.82 3.96
N TYR A 52 5.24 1.83 3.64
CA TYR A 52 4.84 0.43 3.67
C TYR A 52 6.00 -0.49 4.10
N THR A 53 5.65 -1.67 4.58
CA THR A 53 6.56 -2.80 4.74
C THR A 53 6.10 -3.94 3.84
N TYR A 54 7.03 -4.75 3.35
CA TYR A 54 6.70 -5.91 2.53
C TYR A 54 7.39 -7.15 3.11
N ASP A 55 6.60 -8.18 3.36
CA ASP A 55 7.05 -9.50 3.81
C ASP A 55 6.79 -10.53 2.70
N PRO A 56 7.82 -10.96 1.94
CA PRO A 56 7.64 -11.93 0.87
C PRO A 56 7.35 -13.32 1.42
N ASN A 57 6.53 -14.09 0.70
CA ASN A 57 6.35 -15.50 0.98
C ASN A 57 7.67 -16.26 0.83
N VAL A 58 7.86 -17.31 1.63
CA VAL A 58 9.06 -18.17 1.56
C VAL A 58 9.17 -18.77 0.17
N GLN A 59 10.22 -18.39 -0.55
CA GLN A 59 10.49 -18.91 -1.88
C GLN A 59 11.25 -20.24 -1.78
N SER A 60 10.73 -21.27 -2.45
CA SER A 60 11.35 -22.60 -2.55
C SER A 60 12.05 -22.84 -3.89
N SER A 61 12.06 -21.83 -4.75
CA SER A 61 12.75 -21.83 -6.04
C SER A 61 13.88 -20.80 -6.03
N ASN A 62 14.94 -21.09 -6.77
CA ASN A 62 16.08 -20.20 -7.02
C ASN A 62 15.87 -19.32 -8.26
N ALA A 63 14.70 -19.37 -8.88
CA ALA A 63 14.29 -18.41 -9.90
C ALA A 63 13.85 -17.08 -9.26
N PRO A 64 14.10 -15.94 -9.92
CA PRO A 64 13.56 -14.66 -9.46
C PRO A 64 12.04 -14.66 -9.54
N VAL A 65 11.38 -14.18 -8.49
CA VAL A 65 9.94 -13.91 -8.44
C VAL A 65 9.73 -12.42 -8.60
N LEU A 66 8.85 -12.04 -9.53
CA LEU A 66 8.42 -10.66 -9.73
C LEU A 66 7.06 -10.47 -9.06
N ASP A 67 6.99 -9.55 -8.11
CA ASP A 67 5.71 -9.07 -7.56
C ASP A 67 5.38 -7.71 -8.17
N ALA A 68 4.31 -7.67 -8.97
CA ALA A 68 3.87 -6.47 -9.68
C ALA A 68 2.63 -5.87 -9.01
N ILE A 69 2.87 -4.94 -8.09
CA ILE A 69 1.80 -4.30 -7.32
C ILE A 69 1.35 -3.02 -8.03
N ALA A 70 0.16 -3.05 -8.63
CA ALA A 70 -0.42 -1.87 -9.25
C ALA A 70 -0.83 -0.86 -8.16
N VAL A 71 -0.46 0.41 -8.35
CA VAL A 71 -0.83 1.52 -7.47
C VAL A 71 -1.57 2.57 -8.30
N VAL A 72 -2.82 2.86 -7.92
CA VAL A 72 -3.66 3.84 -8.59
C VAL A 72 -4.19 4.84 -7.57
N VAL A 73 -4.07 6.12 -7.89
CA VAL A 73 -4.57 7.25 -7.11
C VAL A 73 -5.82 7.79 -7.80
N THR A 74 -6.90 7.98 -7.05
CA THR A 74 -8.18 8.52 -7.54
C THR A 74 -8.70 9.66 -6.69
#